data_AF-A0A1G0Y332-F1
#
_entry.id   AF-A0A1G0Y332-F1
#
_cell.length_a   1.000
_cell.length_b   1.000
_cell.length_c   1.000
_cell.angle_alpha   90.00
_cell.angle_beta   90.00
_cell.angle_gamma   90.00
#
_symmetry.space_group_name_H-M   'P 1'
#
loop_
_entity.id
_entity.type
_entity.pdbx_description
1 polymer ?
#
loop_
_entity_poly.entity_id
_entity_poly.type
_entity_poly.pdbx_seq_one_letter_code
_entity_poly.pdbx_strand_id
1 'polypeptide(L)'
;MKCRLMLVLLACSMLSWSAMAQESQVDKAQLAAANELFLAMQLEKTFSNSIEMMMDLQIRQNPKIAPFRKVMMDFFSKYMSWDSLKDDMAKIYMAEFTTQELKELTAFYKTPVGVKAALKMPQLMNKGGELGMKRVQEHMTELQKMIADEAKRLEEEKNANKADPAEAK
;
A
#
# COMPACT_ATOMS: atom_id res chain seq x y z
N MET A 1 49.38 -38.57 7.80
CA MET A 1 47.93 -38.49 7.49
C MET A 1 47.15 -37.47 8.35
N LYS A 2 47.64 -37.07 9.53
CA LYS A 2 46.94 -36.13 10.43
C LYS A 2 46.93 -34.65 9.97
N CYS A 3 47.94 -34.17 9.23
CA CYS A 3 47.97 -32.79 8.70
C CYS A 3 47.05 -32.53 7.48
N ARG A 4 46.62 -33.57 6.75
CA ARG A 4 45.71 -33.39 5.61
C ARG A 4 44.24 -33.29 6.03
N LEU A 5 43.88 -33.81 7.20
CA LEU A 5 42.52 -33.74 7.74
C LEU A 5 42.21 -32.37 8.39
N MET A 6 43.23 -31.68 8.91
CA MET A 6 43.09 -30.34 9.49
C MET A 6 42.95 -29.21 8.44
N LEU A 7 43.45 -29.41 7.23
CA LEU A 7 43.39 -28.41 6.14
C LEU A 7 42.02 -28.33 5.45
N VAL A 8 41.22 -29.41 5.50
CA VAL A 8 39.87 -29.44 4.92
C VAL A 8 38.83 -28.84 5.87
N LEU A 9 39.03 -28.97 7.18
CA LEU A 9 38.14 -28.40 8.20
C LEU A 9 38.26 -26.87 8.34
N LEU A 10 39.39 -26.28 7.94
CA LEU A 10 39.60 -24.81 7.94
C LEU A 10 39.06 -24.11 6.69
N ALA A 11 38.75 -24.86 5.62
CA ALA A 11 38.25 -24.31 4.36
C ALA A 11 36.71 -24.14 4.33
N CYS A 12 35.97 -24.96 5.09
CA CYS A 12 34.50 -24.85 5.16
C CYS A 12 34.01 -23.68 6.01
N SER A 13 34.83 -23.13 6.92
CA SER A 13 34.45 -22.01 7.79
C SER A 13 34.55 -20.63 7.12
N MET A 14 35.24 -20.50 5.98
CA MET A 14 35.33 -19.23 5.25
C MET A 14 34.18 -19.01 4.24
N LEU A 15 33.48 -20.06 3.83
CA LEU A 15 32.37 -19.95 2.86
C LEU A 15 31.09 -19.40 3.50
N SER A 16 30.89 -19.59 4.80
CA SER A 16 29.70 -19.11 5.51
C SER A 16 29.74 -17.60 5.81
N TRP A 17 30.93 -16.98 5.86
CA TRP A 17 31.06 -15.54 6.11
C TRP A 17 30.72 -14.68 4.88
N SER A 18 30.89 -15.24 3.68
CA SER A 18 30.63 -14.54 2.41
C SER A 18 29.14 -14.31 2.14
N ALA A 19 28.26 -15.22 2.60
CA ALA A 19 26.82 -15.12 2.37
C ALA A 19 26.16 -13.97 3.15
N MET A 20 26.46 -13.84 4.44
CA MET A 20 25.91 -12.77 5.30
C MET A 20 26.40 -11.37 4.89
N ALA A 21 27.65 -11.28 4.44
CA ALA A 21 28.21 -10.02 3.93
C ALA A 21 27.53 -9.59 2.61
N GLN A 22 27.19 -10.54 1.73
CA GLN A 22 26.51 -10.26 0.48
C GLN A 22 25.05 -9.83 0.70
N GLU A 23 24.33 -10.52 1.59
CA GLU A 23 22.93 -10.21 1.92
C GLU A 23 22.77 -8.80 2.50
N SER A 24 23.60 -8.45 3.49
CA SER A 24 23.59 -7.10 4.08
C SER A 24 24.00 -5.97 3.13
N GLN A 25 24.77 -6.26 2.07
CA GLN A 25 25.12 -5.29 1.03
C GLN A 25 23.99 -5.11 0.01
N VAL A 26 23.31 -6.20 -0.37
CA VAL A 26 22.14 -6.17 -1.24
C VAL A 26 21.02 -5.36 -0.58
N ASP A 27 20.73 -5.59 0.70
CA ASP A 27 19.70 -4.85 1.44
C ASP A 27 19.99 -3.35 1.49
N LYS A 28 21.24 -2.95 1.72
CA LYS A 28 21.65 -1.53 1.70
C LYS A 28 21.50 -0.90 0.32
N ALA A 29 21.87 -1.62 -0.74
CA ALA A 29 21.75 -1.13 -2.10
C ALA A 29 20.28 -1.00 -2.53
N GLN A 30 19.43 -1.94 -2.12
CA GLN A 30 18.00 -1.92 -2.41
C GLN A 30 17.31 -0.79 -1.64
N LEU A 31 17.64 -0.58 -0.36
CA LEU A 31 17.17 0.53 0.45
C LEU A 31 17.55 1.89 -0.18
N ALA A 32 18.80 2.03 -0.64
CA ALA A 32 19.23 3.23 -1.34
C ALA A 32 18.42 3.48 -2.62
N ALA A 33 18.17 2.42 -3.42
CA ALA A 33 17.36 2.52 -4.62
C ALA A 33 15.90 2.90 -4.33
N ALA A 34 15.29 2.36 -3.27
CA ALA A 34 13.96 2.74 -2.83
C ALA A 34 13.89 4.23 -2.41
N ASN A 35 14.89 4.70 -1.66
CA ASN A 35 14.97 6.11 -1.26
C ASN A 35 15.12 7.06 -2.46
N GLU A 36 15.93 6.68 -3.47
CA GLU A 36 16.02 7.46 -4.71
C GLU A 36 14.69 7.52 -5.48
N LEU A 37 13.95 6.41 -5.52
CA LEU A 37 12.62 6.36 -6.11
C LEU A 37 11.66 7.32 -5.39
N PHE A 38 11.67 7.33 -4.06
CA PHE A 38 10.82 8.22 -3.26
C PHE A 38 11.08 9.70 -3.53
N LEU A 39 12.36 10.06 -3.70
CA LEU A 39 12.75 11.41 -4.10
C LEU A 39 12.24 11.74 -5.51
N ALA A 40 12.41 10.83 -6.47
CA ALA A 40 11.93 11.03 -7.85
C ALA A 40 10.41 11.21 -7.93
N MET A 41 9.66 10.48 -7.09
CA MET A 41 8.21 10.58 -6.98
C MET A 41 7.72 11.76 -6.12
N GLN A 42 8.61 12.48 -5.44
CA GLN A 42 8.28 13.55 -4.48
C GLN A 42 7.34 13.07 -3.36
N LEU A 43 7.60 11.88 -2.81
CA LEU A 43 6.69 11.27 -1.82
C LEU A 43 6.60 12.08 -0.53
N GLU A 44 7.70 12.60 0.01
CA GLU A 44 7.70 13.42 1.23
C GLU A 44 6.73 14.62 1.12
N LYS A 45 6.85 15.38 0.02
CA LYS A 45 6.00 16.53 -0.26
C LYS A 45 4.55 16.10 -0.47
N THR A 46 4.34 15.04 -1.25
CA THR A 46 2.99 14.51 -1.52
C THR A 46 2.32 14.03 -0.24
N PHE A 47 3.07 13.39 0.65
CA PHE A 47 2.59 12.87 1.93
C PHE A 47 2.19 14.00 2.87
N SER A 48 3.05 15.00 3.03
CA SER A 48 2.79 16.18 3.86
C SER A 48 1.55 16.95 3.38
N ASN A 49 1.46 17.20 2.06
CA ASN A 49 0.30 17.85 1.45
C ASN A 49 -0.98 17.03 1.64
N SER A 50 -0.89 15.70 1.64
CA SER A 50 -2.05 14.82 1.80
C SER A 50 -2.61 14.87 3.21
N ILE A 51 -1.75 14.94 4.23
CA ILE A 51 -2.16 15.11 5.64
C ILE A 51 -2.88 16.45 5.80
N GLU A 52 -2.32 17.54 5.27
CA GLU A 52 -2.94 18.86 5.33
C GLU A 52 -4.29 18.90 4.61
N MET A 53 -4.36 18.35 3.39
CA MET A 53 -5.59 18.30 2.60
C MET A 53 -6.68 17.49 3.32
N MET A 54 -6.32 16.36 3.93
CA MET A 54 -7.27 15.54 4.69
C MET A 54 -7.74 16.26 5.96
N MET A 55 -6.85 16.95 6.66
CA MET A 55 -7.20 17.79 7.82
C MET A 55 -8.20 18.88 7.43
N ASP A 56 -7.93 19.59 6.34
CA ASP A 56 -8.79 20.67 5.86
C ASP A 56 -10.15 20.13 5.37
N LEU A 57 -10.18 18.95 4.73
CA LEU A 57 -11.41 18.26 4.35
C LEU A 57 -12.26 17.93 5.59
N GLN A 58 -11.66 17.38 6.64
CA GLN A 58 -12.35 17.05 7.88
C GLN A 58 -12.91 18.30 8.57
N ILE A 59 -12.16 19.40 8.58
CA ILE A 59 -12.62 20.68 9.14
C ILE A 59 -13.81 21.23 8.35
N ARG A 60 -13.78 21.13 7.01
CA ARG A 60 -14.91 21.55 6.16
C ARG A 60 -16.16 20.71 6.43
N GLN A 61 -16.00 19.40 6.65
CA GLN A 61 -17.10 18.51 6.98
C GLN A 61 -17.64 18.74 8.40
N ASN A 62 -16.77 19.07 9.36
CA ASN A 62 -17.15 19.35 10.74
C ASN A 62 -16.38 20.55 11.31
N PRO A 63 -16.90 21.78 11.17
CA PRO A 63 -16.22 23.00 11.62
C PRO A 63 -15.86 23.02 13.11
N LYS A 64 -16.52 22.21 13.95
CA LYS A 64 -16.24 22.11 15.40
C LYS A 64 -14.84 21.61 15.71
N ILE A 65 -14.18 20.94 14.77
CA ILE A 65 -12.82 20.41 14.99
C ILE A 65 -11.72 21.42 14.69
N ALA A 66 -12.05 22.56 14.07
CA ALA A 66 -11.06 23.58 13.69
C ALA A 66 -10.15 24.04 14.85
N PRO A 67 -10.63 24.24 16.09
CA PRO A 67 -9.78 24.60 17.22
C PRO A 67 -8.71 23.54 17.56
N PHE A 68 -8.93 22.28 17.19
CA PHE A 68 -8.00 21.18 17.44
C PHE A 68 -6.98 20.97 16.31
N ARG A 69 -7.03 21.76 15.22
CA ARG A 69 -6.14 21.61 14.05
C ARG A 69 -4.68 21.50 14.46
N LYS A 70 -4.22 22.41 15.35
CA LYS A 70 -2.83 22.40 15.80
C LYS A 70 -2.49 21.10 16.54
N VAL A 71 -3.33 20.66 17.47
CA VAL A 71 -3.11 19.42 18.25
C VAL A 71 -3.01 18.20 17.31
N MET A 72 -3.90 18.11 16.33
CA MET A 72 -3.89 17.02 15.36
C MET A 72 -2.67 17.08 14.43
N MET A 73 -2.28 18.26 13.95
CA MET A 73 -1.08 18.42 13.13
C MET A 73 0.21 18.13 13.90
N ASP A 74 0.30 18.55 15.17
CA ASP A 74 1.42 18.21 16.04
C ASP A 74 1.52 16.69 16.24
N PHE A 75 0.37 16.00 16.43
CA PHE A 75 0.31 14.55 16.52
C PHE A 75 0.79 13.88 15.22
N PHE A 76 0.29 14.32 14.07
CA PHE A 76 0.71 13.76 12.78
C PHE A 76 2.18 14.03 12.48
N SER A 77 2.71 15.20 12.81
CA SER A 77 4.15 15.45 12.68
C SER A 77 4.99 14.48 13.51
N LYS A 78 4.51 14.11 14.71
CA LYS A 78 5.23 13.20 15.60
C LYS A 78 5.27 11.74 15.13
N TYR A 79 4.16 11.22 14.61
CA TYR A 79 4.00 9.78 14.34
C TYR A 79 3.77 9.44 12.86
N MET A 80 3.42 10.44 12.06
CA MET A 80 3.11 10.32 10.63
C MET A 80 3.94 11.33 9.83
N SER A 81 5.10 11.75 10.32
CA SER A 81 6.05 12.48 9.47
C SER A 81 6.69 11.55 8.46
N TRP A 82 7.17 12.12 7.36
CA TRP A 82 7.97 11.37 6.39
C TRP A 82 9.15 10.68 7.04
N ASP A 83 9.89 11.37 7.91
CA ASP A 83 11.03 10.79 8.63
C ASP A 83 10.64 9.60 9.53
N SER A 84 9.44 9.61 10.11
CA SER A 84 8.95 8.50 10.93
C SER A 84 8.54 7.29 10.10
N LEU A 85 8.19 7.46 8.82
CA LEU A 85 7.57 6.40 8.01
C LEU A 85 8.43 5.94 6.84
N LYS A 86 9.44 6.70 6.42
CA LYS A 86 10.24 6.41 5.21
C LYS A 86 10.87 5.03 5.22
N ASP A 87 11.35 4.57 6.38
CA ASP A 87 12.02 3.26 6.49
C ASP A 87 11.02 2.11 6.36
N ASP A 88 9.82 2.25 6.93
CA ASP A 88 8.76 1.25 6.78
C ASP A 88 8.18 1.28 5.36
N MET A 89 8.07 2.46 4.75
CA MET A 89 7.71 2.59 3.33
C MET A 89 8.74 1.92 2.43
N ALA A 90 10.04 2.08 2.72
CA ALA A 90 11.10 1.40 1.97
C ALA A 90 10.95 -0.12 2.05
N LYS A 91 10.68 -0.69 3.24
CA LYS A 91 10.44 -2.14 3.39
C LYS A 91 9.26 -2.63 2.53
N ILE A 92 8.17 -1.87 2.48
CA ILE A 92 7.01 -2.20 1.63
C ILE A 92 7.43 -2.29 0.16
N TYR A 93 8.19 -1.31 -0.33
CA TYR A 93 8.64 -1.31 -1.73
C TYR A 93 9.69 -2.39 -2.01
N MET A 94 10.60 -2.64 -1.07
CA MET A 94 11.64 -3.67 -1.19
C MET A 94 11.08 -5.09 -1.21
N ALA A 95 9.90 -5.31 -0.61
CA ALA A 95 9.21 -6.60 -0.67
C ALA A 95 8.61 -6.89 -2.06
N GLU A 96 8.28 -5.86 -2.83
CA GLU A 96 7.57 -5.99 -4.11
C GLU A 96 8.50 -5.81 -5.33
N PHE A 97 9.60 -5.06 -5.17
CA PHE A 97 10.50 -4.70 -6.26
C PHE A 97 11.94 -5.03 -5.94
N THR A 98 12.63 -5.64 -6.91
CA THR A 98 14.07 -5.83 -6.86
C THR A 98 14.82 -4.49 -6.95
N THR A 99 16.10 -4.48 -6.56
CA THR A 99 16.97 -3.31 -6.69
C THR A 99 17.01 -2.75 -8.11
N GLN A 100 16.95 -3.61 -9.13
CA GLN A 100 17.00 -3.20 -10.53
C GLN A 100 15.70 -2.53 -10.96
N GLU A 101 14.55 -3.10 -10.61
CA GLU A 101 13.23 -2.52 -10.92
C GLU A 101 13.04 -1.16 -10.21
N LEU A 102 13.49 -1.03 -8.96
CA LEU A 102 13.48 0.27 -8.26
C LEU A 102 14.28 1.35 -9.00
N LYS A 103 15.43 0.99 -9.60
CA LYS A 103 16.24 1.91 -10.42
C LYS A 103 15.55 2.25 -11.74
N GLU A 104 14.91 1.29 -12.38
CA GLU A 104 14.16 1.51 -13.63
C GLU A 104 12.94 2.40 -13.41
N LEU A 105 12.18 2.17 -12.33
CA LEU A 105 11.10 3.05 -11.89
C LEU A 105 11.65 4.45 -11.61
N THR A 106 12.78 4.57 -10.91
CA THR A 106 13.42 5.86 -10.65
C THR A 106 13.76 6.59 -11.96
N ALA A 107 14.31 5.88 -12.94
CA ALA A 107 14.63 6.46 -14.25
C ALA A 107 13.36 6.97 -14.96
N PHE A 108 12.27 6.21 -14.93
CA PHE A 108 10.98 6.65 -15.47
C PHE A 108 10.45 7.88 -14.72
N TYR A 109 10.41 7.87 -13.39
CA TYR A 109 9.87 8.96 -12.59
C TYR A 109 10.72 10.24 -12.62
N LYS A 110 11.97 10.18 -13.05
CA LYS A 110 12.80 11.37 -13.35
C LYS A 110 12.41 12.05 -14.67
N THR A 111 11.62 11.42 -15.54
CA THR A 111 11.14 12.05 -16.78
C THR A 111 9.98 13.03 -16.50
N PRO A 112 9.74 14.04 -17.36
CA PRO A 112 8.59 14.95 -17.18
C PRO A 112 7.23 14.24 -17.11
N VAL A 113 7.05 13.18 -17.91
CA VAL A 113 5.81 12.38 -17.89
C VAL A 113 5.72 11.50 -16.65
N GLY A 114 6.83 10.92 -16.20
CA GLY A 114 6.90 10.14 -14.98
C GLY A 114 6.55 10.96 -13.74
N VAL A 115 7.16 12.14 -13.57
CA VAL A 115 6.80 13.07 -12.50
C VAL A 115 5.31 13.41 -12.54
N LYS A 116 4.77 13.72 -13.73
CA LYS A 116 3.33 13.99 -13.89
C LYS A 116 2.48 12.78 -13.51
N ALA A 117 2.90 11.56 -13.86
CA ALA A 117 2.19 10.33 -13.52
C ALA A 117 2.18 10.10 -12.00
N ALA A 118 3.31 10.27 -11.30
CA ALA A 118 3.38 10.17 -9.84
C ALA A 118 2.37 11.10 -9.14
N LEU A 119 2.24 12.33 -9.64
CA LEU A 119 1.36 13.35 -9.05
C LEU A 119 -0.12 13.17 -9.44
N LYS A 120 -0.40 12.68 -10.66
CA LYS A 120 -1.77 12.66 -11.22
C LYS A 120 -2.48 11.33 -11.14
N MET A 121 -1.77 10.20 -11.18
CA MET A 121 -2.42 8.88 -11.15
C MET A 121 -3.28 8.66 -9.89
N PRO A 122 -2.82 9.02 -8.66
CA PRO A 122 -3.68 8.91 -7.48
C PRO A 122 -4.94 9.78 -7.59
N GLN A 123 -4.83 10.98 -8.15
CA GLN A 123 -5.97 11.89 -8.36
C GLN A 123 -6.97 11.33 -9.37
N LEU A 124 -6.48 10.67 -10.42
CA LEU A 124 -7.34 10.02 -11.42
C LEU A 124 -8.08 8.81 -10.83
N MET A 125 -7.40 8.01 -9.98
CA MET A 125 -8.04 6.90 -9.26
C MET A 125 -9.15 7.40 -8.33
N ASN A 126 -8.91 8.48 -7.58
CA ASN A 126 -9.94 9.11 -6.73
C ASN A 126 -11.17 9.54 -7.55
N LYS A 127 -10.96 10.22 -8.68
CA LYS A 127 -12.05 10.62 -9.59
C LYS A 127 -12.81 9.42 -10.17
N GLY A 128 -12.11 8.33 -10.47
CA GLY A 128 -12.73 7.07 -10.90
C GLY A 128 -13.65 6.49 -9.82
N GLY A 129 -13.19 6.49 -8.57
CA GLY A 129 -14.00 6.08 -7.42
C GLY A 129 -15.23 6.98 -7.21
N GLU A 130 -15.06 8.30 -7.27
CA GLU A 130 -16.17 9.27 -7.19
C GLU A 130 -17.23 9.03 -8.28
N LEU A 131 -16.80 8.76 -9.51
CA LEU A 131 -17.71 8.40 -10.61
C LEU A 131 -18.49 7.11 -10.31
N GLY A 132 -17.81 6.09 -9.79
CA GLY A 132 -18.46 4.83 -9.38
C GLY A 132 -19.52 5.05 -8.31
N MET A 133 -19.17 5.80 -7.25
CA MET A 133 -20.11 6.17 -6.18
C MET A 133 -21.31 6.94 -6.71
N LYS A 134 -21.08 7.90 -7.61
CA LYS A 134 -22.15 8.67 -8.25
C LYS A 134 -23.10 7.77 -9.03
N ARG A 135 -22.59 6.84 -9.84
CA ARG A 135 -23.44 5.89 -10.57
C ARG A 135 -24.29 5.02 -9.64
N VAL A 136 -23.71 4.52 -8.55
CA VAL A 136 -24.48 3.77 -7.55
C VAL A 136 -25.59 4.61 -6.93
N GLN A 137 -25.32 5.89 -6.61
CA GLN A 137 -26.33 6.80 -6.08
C GLN A 137 -27.45 7.08 -7.09
N GLU A 138 -27.12 7.31 -8.36
CA GLU A 138 -28.09 7.55 -9.45
C GLU A 138 -29.02 6.34 -9.68
N HIS A 139 -28.52 5.12 -9.41
CA HIS A 139 -29.25 3.86 -9.60
C HIS A 139 -29.65 3.17 -8.29
N MET A 140 -29.65 3.89 -7.16
CA MET A 140 -29.85 3.29 -5.83
C MET A 140 -31.21 2.59 -5.69
N THR A 141 -32.28 3.17 -6.25
CA THR A 141 -33.63 2.60 -6.21
C THR A 141 -33.71 1.28 -6.98
N GLU A 142 -33.05 1.20 -8.14
CA GLU A 142 -32.97 -0.02 -8.94
C GLU A 142 -32.23 -1.12 -8.18
N LEU A 143 -31.08 -0.77 -7.58
CA LEU A 143 -30.31 -1.70 -6.75
C LEU A 143 -31.11 -2.21 -5.54
N GLN A 144 -31.85 -1.34 -4.84
CA GLN A 144 -32.72 -1.74 -3.73
C GLN A 144 -33.79 -2.73 -4.17
N LYS A 145 -34.40 -2.53 -5.34
CA LYS A 145 -35.38 -3.47 -5.90
C LYS A 145 -34.74 -4.82 -6.20
N MET A 146 -33.57 -4.84 -6.84
CA MET A 146 -32.84 -6.09 -7.14
C MET A 146 -32.53 -6.89 -5.88
N ILE A 147 -32.11 -6.20 -4.81
CA ILE A 147 -31.85 -6.83 -3.50
C ILE A 147 -33.13 -7.42 -2.90
N ALA A 148 -34.25 -6.69 -2.96
CA ALA A 148 -35.54 -7.16 -2.45
C ALA A 148 -36.06 -8.39 -3.22
N ASP A 149 -35.94 -8.37 -4.55
CA ASP A 149 -36.35 -9.48 -5.42
C ASP A 149 -35.52 -10.74 -5.12
N GLU A 150 -34.20 -10.61 -4.94
CA GLU A 150 -33.32 -11.74 -4.59
C GLU A 150 -33.57 -12.26 -3.17
N ALA A 151 -33.81 -11.38 -2.20
CA ALA A 151 -34.17 -11.79 -0.84
C ALA A 151 -35.43 -12.65 -0.83
N LYS A 152 -36.46 -12.25 -1.59
CA LYS A 152 -37.70 -13.02 -1.73
C LYS A 152 -37.44 -14.41 -2.35
N ARG A 153 -36.63 -14.48 -3.40
CA ARG A 153 -36.25 -15.76 -4.06
C ARG A 153 -35.59 -16.72 -3.07
N LEU A 154 -34.66 -16.22 -2.26
CA LEU A 154 -33.95 -17.02 -1.26
C LEU A 154 -34.88 -17.52 -0.13
N GLU A 155 -35.88 -16.73 0.26
CA GLU A 155 -36.91 -17.17 1.22
C GLU A 155 -37.79 -18.29 0.65
N GLU A 156 -38.22 -18.16 -0.61
CA GLU A 156 -39.00 -19.17 -1.31
C GLU A 156 -38.22 -20.49 -1.46
N GLU A 157 -36.94 -20.41 -1.85
CA GLU A 157 -36.05 -21.58 -1.98
C GLU A 157 -35.85 -22.30 -0.63
N LYS A 158 -35.62 -21.53 0.45
CA LYS A 158 -35.49 -22.09 1.80
C LYS A 158 -36.78 -22.74 2.30
N ASN A 159 -37.94 -22.18 1.96
CA ASN A 159 -39.23 -22.73 2.34
C ASN A 159 -39.54 -23.99 1.52
N ALA A 160 -39.18 -24.03 0.23
CA ALA A 160 -39.29 -25.22 -0.60
C ALA A 160 -38.40 -26.37 -0.08
N ASN A 161 -37.14 -26.10 0.27
CA ASN A 161 -36.23 -27.09 0.85
C ASN A 161 -36.64 -27.57 2.25
N LYS A 162 -37.42 -26.80 3.00
CA LYS A 162 -38.02 -27.24 4.27
C LYS A 162 -39.29 -28.07 4.08
N ALA A 163 -40.00 -27.86 2.97
CA ALA A 163 -41.25 -28.54 2.67
C ALA A 163 -41.05 -29.94 2.07
N ASP A 164 -39.81 -30.30 1.68
CA ASP A 164 -39.45 -31.65 1.23
C ASP A 164 -38.37 -32.29 2.12
N PRO A 165 -38.75 -32.96 3.23
CA PRO A 165 -37.79 -33.69 4.07
C PRO A 165 -37.43 -35.08 3.49
N ALA A 166 -37.97 -35.50 2.34
CA ALA A 166 -37.95 -36.89 1.92
C ALA A 166 -36.61 -37.37 1.32
N GLU A 167 -35.68 -36.47 1.00
CA GLU A 167 -34.35 -36.82 0.45
C GLU A 167 -33.20 -36.80 1.48
N ALA A 168 -33.48 -36.48 2.75
CA ALA A 168 -32.50 -36.63 3.83
C ALA A 168 -32.51 -38.07 4.39
N LYS A 169 -32.15 -39.04 3.55
CA LYS A 169 -31.74 -40.40 3.96
C LYS A 169 -30.55 -40.87 3.15
#